data_AF-A0A6J4MSA7-F1
#
_entry.id   AF-A0A6J4MSA7-F1
#
_cell.length_a   1.000
_cell.length_b   1.000
_cell.length_c   1.000
_cell.angle_alpha   90.00
_cell.angle_beta   90.00
_cell.angle_gamma   90.00
#
_symmetry.space_group_name_H-M   'P 1'
#
loop_
_entity.id
_entity.type
_entity.pdbx_description
1 polymer ?
#
loop_
_entity_poly.entity_id
_entity_poly.type
_entity_poly.pdbx_seq_one_letter_code
_entity_poly.pdbx_strand_id
1 'polypeptide(L)'
;MSERGLVVHQEALSAMEAALTTATETITRQIEDLLQQVEALTPGWEEGSESHAAQLAHQQKLRDGVERLTAALDGVRAKVATHRESARETEVENVAIVGG
;
A
#
# COMPACT_ATOMS: atom_id res chain seq x y z
N MET A 1 29.29 12.73 -15.63
CA MET A 1 28.16 13.18 -14.78
C MET A 1 27.03 12.14 -14.66
N SER A 2 27.03 11.02 -15.41
CA SER A 2 25.93 10.02 -15.36
C SER A 2 25.84 9.20 -14.06
N GLU A 3 26.93 8.67 -13.51
CA GLU A 3 26.87 7.74 -12.36
C GLU A 3 26.25 8.36 -11.11
N ARG A 4 26.67 9.58 -10.74
CA ARG A 4 26.14 10.25 -9.54
C ARG A 4 24.65 10.58 -9.63
N GLY A 5 24.13 10.89 -10.82
CA GLY A 5 22.70 11.12 -11.01
C GLY A 5 21.88 9.84 -10.86
N LEU A 6 22.36 8.74 -11.47
CA LEU A 6 21.71 7.43 -11.44
C LEU A 6 21.64 6.82 -10.03
N VAL A 7 22.72 6.87 -9.25
CA VAL A 7 22.75 6.36 -7.87
C VAL A 7 21.73 7.09 -6.99
N VAL A 8 21.64 8.41 -7.11
CA VAL A 8 20.66 9.23 -6.37
C VAL A 8 19.21 8.86 -6.75
N HIS A 9 18.95 8.55 -8.03
CA HIS A 9 17.63 8.09 -8.45
C HIS A 9 17.26 6.71 -7.89
N GLN A 10 18.21 5.77 -7.80
CA GLN A 10 17.96 4.47 -7.18
C GLN A 10 17.72 4.57 -5.66
N GLU A 11 18.47 5.42 -4.96
CA GLU A 11 18.23 5.70 -3.55
C GLU A 11 16.84 6.31 -3.33
N ALA A 12 16.45 7.29 -4.16
CA ALA A 12 15.12 7.89 -4.11
C ALA A 12 14.01 6.88 -4.37
N LEU A 13 14.17 5.99 -5.37
CA LEU A 13 13.21 4.92 -5.67
C LEU A 13 13.08 3.93 -4.50
N SER A 14 14.19 3.55 -3.88
CA SER A 14 14.20 2.65 -2.72
C SER A 14 13.55 3.30 -1.49
N ALA A 15 13.82 4.60 -1.26
CA ALA A 15 13.18 5.36 -0.19
C ALA A 15 11.66 5.49 -0.40
N MET A 16 11.22 5.72 -1.65
CA MET A 16 9.80 5.74 -1.99
C MET A 16 9.14 4.36 -1.79
N GLU A 17 9.80 3.27 -2.19
CA GLU A 17 9.30 1.91 -1.96
C GLU A 17 9.11 1.62 -0.45
N ALA A 18 10.10 1.98 0.37
CA ALA A 18 10.03 1.81 1.82
C ALA A 18 8.95 2.68 2.47
N ALA A 19 8.83 3.94 2.05
CA ALA A 19 7.81 4.86 2.56
C ALA A 19 6.41 4.39 2.19
N LEU A 20 6.19 3.93 0.95
CA LEU A 20 4.91 3.38 0.51
C LEU A 20 4.56 2.11 1.28
N THR A 21 5.52 1.19 1.47
CA THR A 21 5.30 -0.03 2.26
C THR A 21 4.87 0.31 3.69
N THR A 22 5.59 1.22 4.34
CA THR A 22 5.29 1.66 5.71
C THR A 22 3.91 2.33 5.81
N ALA A 23 3.57 3.17 4.83
CA ALA A 23 2.29 3.84 4.78
C ALA A 23 1.14 2.84 4.61
N THR A 24 1.28 1.86 3.71
CA THR A 24 0.30 0.79 3.53
C THR A 24 0.08 0.01 4.80
N GLU A 25 1.15 -0.49 5.43
CA GLU A 25 1.05 -1.23 6.69
C GLU A 25 0.39 -0.42 7.81
N THR A 26 0.69 0.87 7.90
CA THR A 26 0.11 1.76 8.90
C THR A 26 -1.38 1.98 8.66
N ILE A 27 -1.76 2.25 7.40
CA ILE A 27 -3.16 2.47 7.01
C ILE A 27 -3.98 1.20 7.27
N THR A 28 -3.49 0.03 6.84
CA THR A 28 -4.18 -1.25 7.07
C THR A 28 -4.41 -1.49 8.55
N ARG A 29 -3.37 -1.30 9.39
CA ARG A 29 -3.48 -1.52 10.85
C ARG A 29 -4.48 -0.56 11.51
N GLN A 30 -4.41 0.74 11.20
CA GLN A 30 -5.34 1.74 11.77
C GLN A 30 -6.80 1.43 11.42
N ILE A 31 -7.01 0.91 10.21
CA ILE A 31 -8.33 0.54 9.74
C ILE A 31 -8.85 -0.73 10.43
N GLU A 32 -8.01 -1.75 10.59
CA GLU A 32 -8.35 -2.96 11.35
C GLU A 32 -8.74 -2.61 12.78
N ASP A 33 -7.96 -1.74 13.43
CA ASP A 33 -8.25 -1.25 14.79
C ASP A 33 -9.59 -0.51 14.85
N LEU A 34 -9.92 0.30 13.84
CA LEU A 34 -11.21 1.00 13.76
C LEU A 34 -12.38 0.02 13.57
N LEU A 35 -12.22 -1.00 12.73
CA LEU A 35 -13.24 -2.03 12.53
C LEU A 35 -13.51 -2.79 13.84
N GLN A 36 -12.46 -3.18 14.56
CA GLN A 36 -12.59 -3.84 15.86
C GLN A 36 -13.27 -2.94 16.91
N GLN A 37 -12.94 -1.65 16.94
CA GLN A 37 -13.59 -0.69 17.84
C GLN A 37 -15.08 -0.55 17.52
N VAL A 38 -15.46 -0.48 16.25
CA VAL A 38 -16.86 -0.40 15.84
C VAL A 38 -17.61 -1.69 16.21
N GLU A 39 -16.99 -2.87 16.04
CA GLU A 39 -17.57 -4.15 16.50
C GLU A 39 -17.74 -4.23 18.01
N ALA A 40 -16.81 -3.66 18.78
CA ALA A 40 -16.88 -3.61 20.23
C ALA A 40 -17.98 -2.68 20.76
N LEU A 41 -18.51 -1.76 19.93
CA LEU A 41 -19.61 -0.84 20.27
C LEU A 41 -21.01 -1.41 19.96
N THR A 42 -21.07 -2.53 19.24
CA THR A 42 -22.32 -3.23 18.90
C THR A 42 -22.93 -4.22 19.94
N PRO A 43 -22.31 -4.57 21.09
CA PRO A 43 -22.96 -5.42 22.07
C PRO A 43 -24.25 -4.79 22.64
N GLY A 44 -25.35 -5.55 22.63
CA GLY A 44 -26.63 -5.14 23.21
C GLY A 44 -27.67 -4.63 22.19
N TRP A 45 -27.37 -4.65 20.90
CA TRP A 45 -28.37 -4.39 19.86
C TRP A 45 -29.24 -5.64 19.70
N GLU A 46 -30.56 -5.45 19.57
CA GLU A 46 -31.50 -6.55 19.33
C GLU A 46 -31.12 -7.27 18.03
N GLU A 47 -30.81 -8.57 18.15
CA GLU A 47 -30.57 -9.45 17.01
C GLU A 47 -31.82 -9.45 16.11
N GLY A 48 -31.66 -8.97 14.88
CA GLY A 48 -32.74 -8.90 13.89
C GLY A 48 -33.41 -7.53 13.73
N SER A 49 -33.04 -6.53 14.54
CA SER A 49 -33.50 -5.15 14.31
C SER A 49 -32.97 -4.59 12.98
N GLU A 50 -33.74 -3.71 12.33
CA GLU A 50 -33.30 -3.03 11.09
C GLU A 50 -32.00 -2.24 11.31
N SER A 51 -31.83 -1.65 12.50
CA SER A 51 -30.59 -0.96 12.89
C SER A 51 -29.38 -1.90 12.90
N HIS A 52 -29.52 -3.10 13.47
CA HIS A 52 -28.46 -4.10 13.46
C HIS A 52 -28.10 -4.56 12.04
N ALA A 53 -29.10 -4.80 11.19
CA ALA A 53 -28.86 -5.15 9.78
C ALA A 53 -28.16 -4.02 8.99
N ALA A 54 -28.57 -2.77 9.21
CA ALA A 54 -27.95 -1.60 8.58
C ALA A 54 -26.49 -1.41 9.02
N GLN A 55 -26.20 -1.64 10.30
CA GLN A 55 -24.85 -1.57 10.84
C GLN A 55 -23.95 -2.67 10.28
N LEU A 56 -24.45 -3.91 10.18
CA LEU A 56 -23.71 -5.00 9.56
C LEU A 56 -23.39 -4.71 8.10
N ALA A 57 -24.36 -4.18 7.34
CA ALA A 57 -24.14 -3.77 5.95
C ALA A 57 -23.13 -2.63 5.83
N HIS A 58 -23.11 -1.68 6.79
CA HIS A 58 -22.13 -0.61 6.85
C HIS A 58 -20.73 -1.15 7.15
N GLN A 59 -20.59 -2.04 8.14
CA GLN A 59 -19.33 -2.72 8.47
C GLN A 59 -18.78 -3.51 7.28
N GLN A 60 -19.64 -4.22 6.54
CA GLN A 60 -19.23 -4.93 5.33
C GLN A 60 -18.70 -3.97 4.26
N LYS A 61 -19.41 -2.87 3.99
CA LYS A 61 -18.95 -1.85 3.03
C LYS A 61 -17.62 -1.23 3.44
N LEU A 62 -17.39 -1.01 4.74
CA LEU A 62 -16.11 -0.55 5.24
C LEU A 62 -15.03 -1.57 4.93
N ARG A 63 -15.20 -2.85 5.30
CA ARG A 63 -14.22 -3.92 5.00
C ARG A 63 -13.90 -4.00 3.50
N ASP A 64 -14.91 -4.00 2.64
CA ASP A 64 -14.73 -4.05 1.19
C ASP A 64 -13.94 -2.83 0.67
N GLY A 65 -14.20 -1.64 1.22
CA GLY A 65 -13.48 -0.41 0.85
C GLY A 65 -12.01 -0.46 1.24
N VAL A 66 -11.72 -1.06 2.39
CA VAL A 66 -10.38 -1.23 2.95
C VAL A 66 -9.55 -2.20 2.13
N GLU A 67 -10.15 -3.33 1.74
CA GLU A 67 -9.51 -4.30 0.85
C GLU A 67 -9.13 -3.64 -0.48
N ARG A 68 -10.04 -2.84 -1.06
CA ARG A 68 -9.75 -2.10 -2.30
C ARG A 68 -8.63 -1.08 -2.16
N LEU A 69 -8.59 -0.35 -1.03
CA LEU A 69 -7.52 0.60 -0.74
C LEU A 69 -6.18 -0.12 -0.62
N THR A 70 -6.14 -1.22 0.13
CA THR A 70 -4.93 -2.03 0.32
C THR A 70 -4.43 -2.58 -1.01
N ALA A 71 -5.32 -3.13 -1.85
CA ALA A 71 -4.98 -3.61 -3.17
C ALA A 71 -4.45 -2.50 -4.10
N ALA A 72 -5.02 -1.28 -4.03
CA ALA A 72 -4.52 -0.15 -4.81
C ALA A 72 -3.11 0.27 -4.37
N LEU A 73 -2.85 0.28 -3.06
CA LEU A 73 -1.54 0.58 -2.50
C LEU A 73 -0.49 -0.46 -2.88
N ASP A 74 -0.84 -1.75 -2.85
CA ASP A 74 0.02 -2.83 -3.35
C ASP A 74 0.33 -2.67 -4.84
N GLY A 75 -0.65 -2.25 -5.64
CA GLY A 75 -0.46 -1.94 -7.05
C GLY A 75 0.52 -0.79 -7.29
N VAL A 76 0.49 0.25 -6.45
CA VAL A 76 1.46 1.35 -6.51
C VAL A 76 2.86 0.86 -6.14
N ARG A 77 2.99 0.08 -5.06
CA ARG A 77 4.26 -0.52 -4.64
C ARG A 77 4.87 -1.37 -5.75
N ALA A 78 4.08 -2.22 -6.40
CA ALA A 78 4.53 -3.07 -7.49
C ALA A 78 5.09 -2.25 -8.67
N LYS A 79 4.41 -1.16 -9.05
CA LYS A 79 4.89 -0.26 -10.11
C LYS A 79 6.20 0.43 -9.76
N VAL A 80 6.36 0.87 -8.50
CA VAL A 80 7.63 1.47 -8.03
C VAL A 80 8.77 0.44 -8.08
N ALA A 81 8.51 -0.80 -7.66
CA ALA A 81 9.48 -1.89 -7.74
C ALA A 81 9.89 -2.17 -9.20
N THR A 82 8.93 -2.24 -10.14
CA THR A 82 9.22 -2.39 -11.58
C THR A 82 10.08 -1.25 -12.12
N HIS A 83 9.76 0.01 -11.77
CA HIS A 83 10.58 1.15 -12.19
C HIS A 83 12.00 1.11 -11.62
N ARG A 84 12.17 0.64 -10.37
CA ARG A 84 13.49 0.41 -9.76
C ARG A 84 14.29 -0.66 -10.51
N GLU A 85 13.66 -1.77 -10.87
CA GLU A 85 14.26 -2.86 -11.65
C GLU A 85 14.72 -2.36 -13.03
N SER A 86 13.83 -1.69 -13.77
CA SER A 86 14.17 -1.16 -15.10
C SER A 86 15.27 -0.09 -15.05
N ALA A 87 15.29 0.75 -14.01
CA ALA A 87 16.38 1.71 -13.80
C ALA A 87 17.73 1.01 -13.55
N ARG A 88 17.72 -0.13 -12.85
CA ARG A 88 18.92 -0.96 -12.61
C ARG A 88 19.38 -1.68 -13.88
N GLU A 89 18.46 -2.24 -14.68
CA GLU A 89 18.81 -2.89 -15.96
C GLU A 89 19.42 -1.88 -16.95
N THR A 90 18.82 -0.69 -17.05
CA THR A 90 19.34 0.41 -17.87
C THR A 90 20.75 0.83 -17.42
N GLU A 91 21.05 0.78 -16.12
CA GLU A 91 22.38 1.06 -15.60
C GLU A 91 23.40 0.00 -16.03
N VAL A 92 23.06 -1.29 -15.86
CA VAL A 92 23.92 -2.41 -16.25
C VAL A 92 24.24 -2.36 -17.74
N GLU A 93 23.24 -2.07 -18.58
CA GLU A 93 23.42 -1.95 -20.03
C GLU A 93 24.31 -0.75 -20.41
N ASN A 94 24.09 0.42 -19.80
CA ASN A 94 24.92 1.60 -20.05
C ASN A 94 26.38 1.43 -19.58
N VAL A 95 26.61 0.76 -18.45
CA VAL A 95 27.97 0.42 -17.99
C VAL A 95 28.65 -0.56 -18.96
N ALA A 96 27.91 -1.54 -19.49
CA ALA A 96 28.43 -2.47 -20.48
C ALA A 96 28.81 -1.78 -21.81
N ILE A 97 28.08 -0.74 -22.21
CA ILE A 97 28.35 0.03 -23.44
C ILE A 97 29.51 1.02 -23.27
N VAL A 98 29.66 1.64 -22.08
CA VAL A 98 30.72 2.64 -21.82
C VAL A 98 32.04 2.01 -21.36
N GLY A 99 32.00 0.80 -20.79
CA GLY A 99 33.16 0.06 -20.31
C GLY A 99 33.73 -0.99 -21.27
N GLY A 100 33.09 -1.20 -22.44
CA GLY A 100 33.50 -2.14 -23.49
C GLY A 100 34.35 -1.51 -24.58
#